data_AF-A0A286D8N8-F1
#
_entry.id   AF-A0A286D8N8-F1
#
_cell.length_a   1.000
_cell.length_b   1.000
_cell.length_c   1.000
_cell.angle_alpha   90.00
_cell.angle_beta   90.00
_cell.angle_gamma   90.00
#
_symmetry.space_group_name_H-M   'P 1'
#
loop_
_entity.id
_entity.type
_entity.pdbx_description
1 polymer ?
#
loop_
_entity_poly.entity_id
_entity_poly.type
_entity_poly.pdbx_seq_one_letter_code
_entity_poly.pdbx_strand_id
1 'polypeptide(L)'
;MFDLHQVHQGASLLPALHASASRKGDGPLQVPIVNLDPDREADVLLAVSGLRIGRAAGCVITATRMDEHPDFDAPGRVSPVPLDGIEVGADRVQLRLPAKSIAVIEPAGWASRSSLAHRRCRGAASHRGQVRLSRAMGRQGNDLTRVWQGHGRARKKDVPAAAIP
;
A
#
# COMPACT_ATOMS: atom_id res chain seq x y z
N MET A 1 -23.38 14.90 -1.33
CA MET A 1 -22.71 15.85 -2.23
C MET A 1 -21.26 15.86 -1.80
N PHE A 2 -20.35 15.25 -2.58
CA PHE A 2 -18.93 15.32 -2.27
C PHE A 2 -18.50 16.76 -2.55
N ASP A 3 -18.03 17.47 -1.54
CA ASP A 3 -17.42 18.77 -1.75
C ASP A 3 -16.17 18.53 -2.61
N LEU A 4 -16.20 18.98 -3.87
CA LEU A 4 -15.06 18.89 -4.77
C LEU A 4 -14.14 20.06 -4.43
N HIS A 5 -13.47 19.96 -3.28
CA HIS A 5 -12.32 20.80 -3.00
C HIS A 5 -11.28 20.53 -4.11
N GLN A 6 -10.85 21.60 -4.78
CA GLN A 6 -9.89 21.53 -5.88
C GLN A 6 -8.65 22.33 -5.54
N VAL A 7 -7.52 21.84 -6.03
CA VAL A 7 -6.21 22.47 -5.87
C VAL A 7 -5.66 22.87 -7.24
N HIS A 8 -4.92 23.98 -7.27
CA HIS A 8 -4.26 24.46 -8.48
C HIS A 8 -2.84 23.88 -8.55
N GLN A 9 -2.45 23.41 -9.73
CA GLN A 9 -1.08 23.03 -10.08
C GLN A 9 -0.73 23.71 -11.40
N GLY A 10 -0.08 24.87 -11.34
CA GLY A 10 0.12 25.73 -12.52
C GLY A 10 -1.20 26.16 -13.13
N ALA A 11 -1.45 25.79 -14.39
CA ALA A 11 -2.70 26.08 -15.10
C ALA A 11 -3.79 25.00 -14.92
N SER A 12 -3.53 23.93 -14.17
CA SER A 12 -4.43 22.80 -14.02
C SER A 12 -5.15 22.81 -12.67
N LEU A 13 -6.42 22.38 -12.70
CA LEU A 13 -7.24 22.11 -11.54
C LEU A 13 -7.28 20.60 -11.29
N LEU A 14 -6.95 20.20 -10.06
CA LEU A 14 -6.98 18.79 -9.64
C LEU A 14 -7.92 18.63 -8.44
N PRO A 15 -8.61 17.48 -8.32
CA PRO A 15 -9.28 17.13 -7.07
C PRO A 15 -8.27 17.11 -5.91
N ALA A 16 -8.60 17.73 -4.79
CA ALA A 16 -7.72 17.76 -3.62
C ALA A 16 -7.52 16.36 -3.03
N LEU A 17 -8.54 15.51 -3.11
CA LEU A 17 -8.50 14.13 -2.68
C LEU A 17 -8.56 13.18 -3.87
N HIS A 18 -7.67 12.20 -3.86
CA HIS A 18 -7.71 11.08 -4.80
C HIS A 18 -7.66 9.76 -4.04
N ALA A 19 -8.56 8.84 -4.36
CA ALA A 19 -8.64 7.57 -3.67
C ALA A 19 -8.80 6.41 -4.65
N SER A 20 -8.31 5.25 -4.26
CA SER A 20 -8.54 3.99 -4.95
C SER A 20 -8.82 2.89 -3.94
N ALA A 21 -9.34 1.75 -4.41
CA ALA A 21 -9.59 0.60 -3.55
C ALA A 21 -9.18 -0.67 -4.28
N SER A 22 -8.45 -1.55 -3.60
CA SER A 22 -8.00 -2.81 -4.18
C SER A 22 -7.90 -3.90 -3.12
N ARG A 23 -7.97 -5.16 -3.57
CA ARG A 23 -7.78 -6.34 -2.71
C ARG A 23 -6.84 -7.30 -3.42
N LYS A 24 -5.82 -7.79 -2.71
CA LYS A 24 -4.91 -8.81 -3.24
C LYS A 24 -5.43 -10.20 -2.88
N GLY A 25 -6.08 -10.88 -3.84
CA GLY A 25 -6.70 -12.19 -3.60
C GLY A 25 -7.71 -12.12 -2.44
N ASP A 26 -7.62 -13.06 -1.50
CA ASP A 26 -8.43 -13.07 -0.27
C ASP A 26 -7.87 -12.16 0.85
N GLY A 27 -6.91 -11.28 0.52
CA GLY A 27 -6.26 -10.37 1.46
C GLY A 27 -7.17 -9.22 1.95
N PRO A 28 -6.62 -8.31 2.77
CA PRO A 28 -7.36 -7.14 3.24
C PRO A 28 -7.74 -6.22 2.07
N LEU A 29 -8.88 -5.56 2.19
CA LEU A 29 -9.21 -4.41 1.35
C LEU A 29 -8.24 -3.28 1.71
N GLN A 30 -7.54 -2.74 0.72
CA GLN A 30 -6.64 -1.60 0.87
C GLN A 30 -7.23 -0.41 0.12
N VAL A 31 -7.29 0.73 0.79
CA VAL A 31 -7.82 1.98 0.25
C VAL A 31 -6.74 3.06 0.38
N PRO A 32 -5.86 3.21 -0.63
CA PRO A 32 -4.95 4.34 -0.70
C PRO A 32 -5.72 5.63 -0.96
N ILE A 33 -5.43 6.66 -0.18
CA ILE A 33 -6.02 8.00 -0.27
C ILE A 33 -4.87 9.01 -0.26
N VAL A 34 -4.91 9.95 -1.20
CA VAL A 34 -3.92 11.01 -1.38
C VAL A 34 -4.61 12.35 -1.11
N ASN A 35 -4.01 13.15 -0.24
CA ASN A 35 -4.32 14.57 -0.09
C ASN A 35 -3.26 15.40 -0.82
N LEU A 36 -3.68 15.98 -1.95
CA LEU A 36 -2.85 16.82 -2.82
C LEU A 36 -2.82 18.28 -2.34
N ASP A 37 -3.62 18.67 -1.35
CA ASP A 37 -3.56 20.02 -0.80
C ASP A 37 -2.30 20.20 0.07
N PRO A 38 -1.41 21.14 -0.28
CA PRO A 38 -0.16 21.35 0.46
C PRO A 38 -0.36 21.94 1.86
N ASP A 39 -1.50 22.60 2.10
CA ASP A 39 -1.74 23.46 3.25
C ASP A 39 -2.92 23.03 4.11
N ARG A 40 -3.88 22.28 3.56
CA ARG A 40 -5.12 21.91 4.25
C ARG A 40 -5.19 20.42 4.58
N GLU A 41 -5.57 20.14 5.82
CA GLU A 41 -6.05 18.83 6.20
C GLU A 41 -7.39 18.51 5.53
N ALA A 42 -7.72 17.23 5.43
CA ALA A 42 -8.96 16.77 4.85
C ALA A 42 -9.68 15.78 5.77
N ASP A 43 -10.94 16.06 6.09
CA ASP A 43 -11.81 15.09 6.75
C ASP A 43 -12.36 14.12 5.69
N VAL A 44 -12.14 12.82 5.89
CA VAL A 44 -12.52 11.77 4.95
C VAL A 44 -13.51 10.81 5.58
N LEU A 45 -14.66 10.64 4.92
CA LEU A 45 -15.65 9.61 5.21
C LEU A 45 -15.58 8.52 4.13
N LEU A 46 -15.07 7.36 4.49
CA LEU A 46 -15.04 6.17 3.65
C LEU A 46 -16.25 5.28 3.96
N ALA A 47 -17.22 5.21 3.05
CA ALA A 47 -18.32 4.25 3.14
C ALA A 47 -17.95 2.97 2.35
N VAL A 48 -18.05 1.80 2.99
CA VAL A 48 -17.74 0.51 2.36
C VAL A 48 -19.00 -0.34 2.30
N SER A 49 -19.64 -0.34 1.14
CA SER A 49 -20.83 -1.17 0.89
C SER A 49 -20.50 -2.66 0.88
N GLY A 50 -21.36 -3.48 1.45
CA GLY A 50 -21.23 -4.94 1.43
C GLY A 50 -20.19 -5.52 2.39
N LEU A 51 -19.58 -4.70 3.25
CA LEU A 51 -18.64 -5.14 4.28
C LEU A 51 -19.03 -4.55 5.65
N ARG A 52 -19.31 -5.40 6.63
CA ARG A 52 -19.47 -4.94 8.02
C ARG A 52 -18.10 -4.69 8.63
N ILE A 53 -17.78 -3.43 8.86
CA ILE A 53 -16.47 -3.00 9.38
C ILE A 53 -16.47 -3.19 10.90
N GLY A 54 -15.56 -4.01 11.40
CA GLY A 54 -15.37 -4.21 12.85
C GLY A 54 -14.14 -3.49 13.39
N ARG A 55 -13.16 -3.22 12.52
CA ARG A 55 -11.93 -2.49 12.84
C ARG A 55 -11.38 -1.85 11.57
N ALA A 56 -10.61 -0.79 11.72
CA ALA A 56 -9.80 -0.22 10.65
C ALA A 56 -8.43 0.13 11.20
N ALA A 57 -7.42 0.02 10.36
CA ALA A 57 -6.06 0.47 10.65
C ALA A 57 -5.50 1.14 9.40
N GLY A 58 -4.48 1.96 9.57
CA GLY A 58 -3.80 2.57 8.43
C GLY A 58 -2.43 3.10 8.80
N CYS A 59 -1.67 3.42 7.76
CA CYS A 59 -0.45 4.19 7.89
C CYS A 59 -0.57 5.43 7.00
N VAL A 60 0.11 6.51 7.39
CA VAL A 60 0.20 7.76 6.64
C VAL A 60 1.67 8.13 6.42
N ILE A 61 1.94 8.71 5.26
CA ILE A 61 3.19 9.40 4.95
C ILE A 61 2.82 10.86 4.72
N THR A 62 3.52 11.77 5.38
CA THR A 62 3.42 13.22 5.17
C THR A 62 4.78 13.85 5.44
N ALA A 63 4.93 15.12 5.11
CA ALA A 63 6.13 15.90 5.35
C ALA A 63 5.78 17.31 5.81
N THR A 64 6.73 18.03 6.40
CA THR A 64 6.48 19.41 6.85
C THR A 64 6.50 20.36 5.67
N ARG A 65 7.37 20.11 4.69
CA ARG A 65 7.49 20.87 3.45
C ARG A 65 7.23 20.01 2.22
N MET A 66 6.79 20.63 1.13
CA MET A 66 6.52 19.94 -0.14
C MET A 66 7.78 19.38 -0.83
N ASP A 67 8.93 20.00 -0.60
CA ASP A 67 10.22 19.62 -1.17
C ASP A 67 11.05 18.70 -0.26
N GLU A 68 10.47 18.29 0.87
CA GLU A 68 11.14 17.42 1.82
C GLU A 68 11.21 15.98 1.28
N HIS A 69 12.42 15.44 1.28
CA HIS A 69 12.71 14.11 0.78
C HIS A 69 13.71 13.41 1.70
N PRO A 70 13.70 12.07 1.76
CA PRO A 70 14.76 11.32 2.39
C PRO A 70 16.10 11.58 1.70
N ASP A 71 17.13 11.89 2.48
CA ASP A 71 18.53 11.98 2.03
C ASP A 71 19.35 10.81 2.60
N PHE A 72 20.62 10.69 2.20
CA PHE A 72 21.49 9.58 2.63
C PHE A 72 21.87 9.65 4.12
N ASP A 73 21.95 10.86 4.69
CA ASP A 73 22.33 11.07 6.09
C ASP A 73 21.13 10.88 7.03
N ALA A 74 19.91 11.13 6.54
CA ALA A 74 18.66 11.05 7.26
C ALA A 74 17.56 10.34 6.41
N PRO A 75 17.68 9.03 6.14
CA PRO A 75 16.74 8.28 5.30
C PRO A 75 15.33 8.15 5.90
N GLY A 76 15.16 8.50 7.18
CA GLY A 76 13.90 8.41 7.91
C GLY A 76 13.04 9.68 7.91
N ARG A 77 13.51 10.81 7.32
CA ARG A 77 12.81 12.11 7.36
C ARG A 77 11.36 12.04 6.86
N VAL A 78 11.12 11.26 5.82
CA VAL A 78 9.77 10.98 5.30
C VAL A 78 9.58 9.47 5.30
N SER A 79 8.77 8.98 6.23
CA SER A 79 8.52 7.55 6.37
C SER A 79 7.08 7.27 6.82
N PRO A 80 6.54 6.07 6.52
CA PRO A 80 5.21 5.71 6.96
C PRO A 80 5.13 5.60 8.48
N VAL A 81 4.13 6.25 9.06
CA VAL A 81 3.78 6.15 10.48
C VAL A 81 2.34 5.65 10.62
N PRO A 82 1.96 5.03 11.76
CA PRO A 82 0.56 4.72 12.03
C PRO A 82 -0.32 5.97 11.91
N LEU A 83 -1.51 5.82 11.33
CA LEU A 83 -2.52 6.88 11.29
C LEU A 83 -3.42 6.76 12.52
N ASP A 84 -3.39 7.77 13.38
CA ASP A 84 -4.23 7.87 14.57
C ASP A 84 -5.60 8.48 14.25
N GLY A 85 -6.54 8.39 15.20
CA GLY A 85 -7.85 9.05 15.09
C GLY A 85 -8.80 8.43 14.06
N ILE A 86 -8.60 7.16 13.68
CA ILE A 86 -9.51 6.43 12.80
C ILE A 86 -10.75 6.00 13.60
N GLU A 87 -11.92 6.50 13.21
CA GLU A 87 -13.20 6.15 13.80
C GLU A 87 -13.95 5.14 12.92
N VAL A 88 -14.50 4.10 13.55
CA VAL A 88 -15.16 3.00 12.83
C VAL A 88 -16.64 2.97 13.19
N GLY A 89 -17.49 3.10 12.18
CA GLY A 89 -18.92 2.77 12.25
C GLY A 89 -19.22 1.41 11.62
N ALA A 90 -20.49 1.04 11.56
CA ALA A 90 -20.92 -0.28 11.05
C ALA A 90 -20.53 -0.52 9.58
N ASP A 91 -20.59 0.52 8.76
CA ASP A 91 -20.40 0.52 7.30
C ASP A 91 -19.46 1.64 6.81
N ARG A 92 -18.85 2.37 7.74
CA ARG A 92 -18.09 3.58 7.44
C ARG A 92 -16.84 3.71 8.31
N VAL A 93 -15.84 4.36 7.76
CA VAL A 93 -14.61 4.78 8.46
C VAL A 93 -14.47 6.28 8.31
N GLN A 94 -14.27 6.98 9.41
CA GLN A 94 -13.94 8.41 9.42
C GLN A 94 -12.49 8.58 9.84
N LEU A 95 -11.78 9.48 9.17
CA LEU A 95 -10.40 9.80 9.47
C LEU A 95 -10.08 11.22 9.01
N ARG A 96 -9.03 11.80 9.60
CA ARG A 96 -8.45 13.04 9.13
C ARG A 96 -7.11 12.77 8.45
N LEU A 97 -6.96 13.33 7.25
CA LEU A 97 -5.70 13.27 6.51
C LEU A 97 -4.96 14.60 6.66
N PRO A 98 -3.68 14.57 7.07
CA PRO A 98 -2.83 15.74 7.03
C PRO A 98 -2.76 16.33 5.61
N ALA A 99 -2.42 17.61 5.50
CA ALA A 99 -1.99 18.20 4.23
C ALA A 99 -0.86 17.37 3.60
N LYS A 100 -0.73 17.39 2.26
CA LYS A 100 0.39 16.78 1.49
C LYS A 100 0.72 15.38 1.99
N SER A 101 -0.28 14.50 1.95
CA SER A 101 -0.18 13.18 2.58
C SER A 101 -0.70 12.06 1.69
N ILE A 102 -0.19 10.87 1.95
CA ILE A 102 -0.68 9.61 1.38
C ILE A 102 -0.97 8.69 2.54
N ALA A 103 -2.21 8.22 2.65
CA ALA A 103 -2.61 7.21 3.63
C ALA A 103 -3.05 5.94 2.93
N VAL A 104 -2.85 4.80 3.59
CA VAL A 104 -3.41 3.52 3.17
C VAL A 104 -4.27 2.98 4.30
N ILE A 105 -5.57 2.86 4.05
CA ILE A 105 -6.54 2.39 5.03
C ILE A 105 -6.91 0.94 4.74
N GLU A 106 -6.89 0.12 5.77
CA GLU A 106 -7.30 -1.28 5.74
C GLU A 106 -8.56 -1.47 6.60
N PRO A 107 -9.76 -1.23 6.05
CA PRO A 107 -11.01 -1.56 6.73
C PRO A 107 -11.14 -3.08 6.81
N ALA A 108 -10.97 -3.63 8.00
CA ALA A 108 -11.18 -5.04 8.26
C ALA A 108 -12.61 -5.27 8.74
N GLY A 109 -13.42 -5.75 7.81
CA GLY A 109 -14.62 -6.49 8.12
C GLY A 109 -14.35 -7.98 8.09
N TRP A 110 -15.09 -8.71 8.93
CA TRP A 110 -15.06 -10.16 9.08
C TRP A 110 -13.80 -10.76 9.78
N ALA A 111 -14.06 -11.74 10.65
CA ALA A 111 -13.15 -12.35 11.62
C ALA A 111 -12.01 -13.17 10.97
N SER A 112 -10.99 -12.51 10.44
CA SER A 112 -9.74 -13.18 10.07
C SER A 112 -8.87 -13.39 11.31
N ARG A 113 -8.69 -14.66 11.70
CA ARG A 113 -7.83 -15.13 12.81
C ARG A 113 -6.32 -14.95 12.57
N SER A 114 -5.88 -13.95 11.80
CA SER A 114 -4.44 -13.71 11.62
C SER A 114 -4.06 -12.26 11.96
N SER A 115 -3.09 -12.14 12.86
CA SER A 115 -2.62 -10.92 13.53
C SER A 115 -1.71 -10.04 12.65
N LEU A 116 -2.02 -9.88 11.37
CA LEU A 116 -1.07 -9.29 10.40
C LEU A 116 -1.23 -7.79 10.11
N ALA A 117 -1.89 -7.01 10.98
CA ALA A 117 -2.15 -5.58 10.72
C ALA A 117 -0.95 -4.63 11.00
N HIS A 118 0.05 -5.04 11.80
CA HIS A 118 1.09 -4.09 12.28
C HIS A 118 2.42 -4.10 11.52
N ARG A 119 2.60 -4.94 10.48
CA ARG A 119 3.92 -5.07 9.84
C ARG A 119 4.23 -4.02 8.77
N ARG A 120 3.23 -3.26 8.29
CA ARG A 120 3.37 -2.37 7.13
C ARG A 120 3.73 -0.92 7.45
N CYS A 121 3.62 -0.46 8.70
CA CYS A 121 4.08 0.87 9.10
C CYS A 121 5.58 0.90 9.51
N ARG A 122 6.36 -0.17 9.26
CA ARG A 122 7.80 -0.15 9.56
C ARG A 122 8.56 0.49 8.40
N GLY A 123 8.92 1.76 8.56
CA GLY A 123 10.00 2.41 7.81
C GLY A 123 11.29 1.60 7.90
N ALA A 124 12.07 1.63 6.82
CA ALA A 124 13.30 0.86 6.67
C ALA A 124 14.37 1.25 7.70
N ALA A 125 14.35 0.60 8.86
CA ALA A 125 15.53 0.53 9.73
C ALA A 125 16.44 -0.59 9.19
N SER A 126 17.53 -0.17 8.53
CA SER A 126 18.64 -1.03 8.15
C SER A 126 19.22 -1.71 9.40
N HIS A 127 19.06 -3.03 9.49
CA HIS A 127 19.95 -3.86 10.28
C HIS A 127 20.49 -4.98 9.40
N ARG A 128 21.79 -4.84 9.05
CA ARG A 128 22.64 -5.99 8.71
C ARG A 128 22.56 -6.97 9.89
N GLY A 129 21.91 -8.11 9.67
CA GLY A 129 21.89 -9.24 10.59
C GLY A 129 22.06 -10.51 9.79
N GLN A 130 23.21 -11.15 9.94
CA GLN A 130 23.57 -12.41 9.29
C GLN A 130 22.45 -13.45 9.44
N VAL A 131 21.99 -13.98 8.30
CA VAL A 131 21.18 -15.21 8.27
C VAL A 131 22.11 -16.38 8.52
N ARG A 132 22.10 -16.91 9.74
CA ARG A 132 22.71 -18.19 10.08
C ARG A 132 21.71 -19.29 9.72
N LEU A 133 21.94 -19.99 8.61
CA LEU A 133 21.17 -21.18 8.25
C LEU A 133 21.61 -22.36 9.11
N SER A 134 20.83 -22.64 10.16
CA SER A 134 20.97 -23.87 10.94
C SER A 134 20.20 -24.99 10.27
N ARG A 135 20.95 -26.01 9.89
CA ARG A 135 20.54 -27.29 9.33
C ARG A 135 19.62 -28.04 10.30
N ALA A 136 18.42 -28.42 9.86
CA ALA A 136 17.65 -29.50 10.47
C ALA A 136 17.28 -30.51 9.36
N MET A 137 17.91 -31.68 9.46
CA MET A 137 17.73 -32.85 8.60
C MET A 137 16.58 -33.70 9.13
N GLY A 138 15.74 -34.20 8.21
CA GLY A 138 14.90 -35.41 8.33
C GLY A 138 13.62 -35.24 9.17
N ARG A 139 12.46 -35.76 8.79
CA ARG A 139 12.20 -36.96 7.97
C ARG A 139 10.71 -36.96 7.50
N GLN A 140 10.51 -37.36 6.23
CA GLN A 140 9.50 -38.30 5.65
C GLN A 140 8.05 -38.30 6.17
N GLY A 141 6.98 -38.37 5.38
CA GLY A 141 6.72 -38.55 3.94
C GLY A 141 5.29 -38.02 3.64
N ASN A 142 4.66 -38.15 2.48
CA ASN A 142 4.86 -39.01 1.32
C ASN A 142 4.11 -38.37 0.13
N ASP A 143 4.64 -38.59 -1.08
CA ASP A 143 3.94 -38.64 -2.38
C ASP A 143 3.19 -37.42 -2.97
N LEU A 144 3.26 -37.11 -4.27
CA LEU A 144 4.15 -37.54 -5.34
C LEU A 144 3.96 -36.59 -6.54
N THR A 145 5.09 -36.06 -7.00
CA THR A 145 5.48 -35.58 -8.35
C THR A 145 4.51 -35.68 -9.54
N ARG A 146 4.53 -34.61 -10.37
CA ARG A 146 4.79 -34.66 -11.83
C ARG A 146 5.36 -33.30 -12.28
N VAL A 147 6.69 -33.11 -12.26
CA VAL A 147 7.64 -33.20 -13.39
C VAL A 147 7.17 -32.54 -14.69
N TRP A 148 7.85 -31.44 -15.07
CA TRP A 148 8.14 -31.12 -16.47
C TRP A 148 9.55 -30.53 -16.54
N GLN A 149 10.48 -31.28 -17.14
CA GLN A 149 11.73 -30.76 -17.69
C GLN A 149 11.60 -30.78 -19.21
N GLY A 150 12.00 -29.69 -19.86
CA GLY A 150 12.21 -29.60 -21.30
C GLY A 150 13.40 -28.68 -21.57
N HIS A 151 14.56 -29.27 -21.85
CA HIS A 151 15.75 -28.59 -22.34
C HIS A 151 15.63 -28.35 -23.86
N GLY A 152 16.11 -27.19 -24.34
CA GLY A 152 16.36 -26.96 -25.75
C GLY A 152 16.98 -25.59 -26.05
N ARG A 153 18.31 -25.53 -26.16
CA ARG A 153 19.04 -24.39 -26.76
C ARG A 153 19.02 -24.53 -28.29
N ALA A 154 18.74 -23.45 -29.03
CA ALA A 154 19.40 -23.15 -30.31
C ALA A 154 19.16 -21.72 -30.84
N ARG A 155 20.30 -21.02 -31.06
CA ARG A 155 20.70 -20.14 -32.18
C ARG A 155 19.85 -18.92 -32.65
N LYS A 156 20.55 -17.79 -32.58
CA LYS A 156 20.52 -16.51 -33.34
C LYS A 156 20.07 -16.61 -34.82
N LYS A 157 19.18 -15.71 -35.25
CA LYS A 157 19.14 -15.10 -36.60
C LYS A 157 18.26 -13.84 -36.62
N ASP A 158 18.65 -12.92 -37.50
CA ASP A 158 18.27 -11.51 -37.60
C ASP A 158 16.84 -11.22 -38.12
N VAL A 159 16.25 -10.12 -37.59
CA VAL A 159 15.49 -8.98 -38.19
C VAL A 159 15.05 -9.14 -39.67
N PRO A 160 13.80 -8.78 -40.11
CA PRO A 160 13.34 -7.37 -40.15
C PRO A 160 11.84 -7.04 -39.95
N ALA A 161 11.63 -5.73 -39.98
CA ALA A 161 10.48 -4.88 -39.67
C ALA A 161 9.24 -4.99 -40.59
N ALA A 162 8.21 -4.19 -40.20
CA ALA A 162 6.93 -3.87 -40.88
C ALA A 162 5.75 -4.78 -40.48
N ALA A 163 4.52 -4.32 -40.24
CA ALA A 163 3.90 -3.01 -40.33
C ALA A 163 2.72 -2.91 -39.33
N ILE A 164 2.44 -1.68 -38.89
CA ILE A 164 1.26 -1.25 -38.14
C ILE A 164 0.14 -0.98 -39.17
N PRO A 165 -1.15 -1.29 -38.89
CA PRO A 165 -2.27 -0.81 -39.73
C PRO A 165 -2.50 0.69 -39.60
#